data_AF-A0A967FDN2-F1
#
_entry.id   AF-A0A967FDN2-F1
#
_cell.length_a   1.000
_cell.length_b   1.000
_cell.length_c   1.000
_cell.angle_alpha   90.00
_cell.angle_beta   90.00
_cell.angle_gamma   90.00
#
_symmetry.space_group_name_H-M   'P 1'
#
loop_
_entity.id
_entity.type
_entity.pdbx_description
1 polymer ?
#
loop_
_entity_poly.entity_id
_entity_poly.type
_entity_poly.pdbx_seq_one_letter_code
_entity_poly.pdbx_strand_id
1 'polypeptide(L)'
;MNNRKTTSGLFRSVLSMLLLVMFCGATAMGEYELSWYTIDGGGGRSTGGPYTLVGTIGQPDAAWSKGGDYELLGGFWPGGPLCFVNFESFAKFAEYWRDTGAGLPADLYVDNNIDNLDLGVFVDLWLCYCPADWPLK
;
A
#
# COMPACT_ATOMS: atom_id res chain seq x y z
N MET A 1 56.47 -29.34 64.46
CA MET A 1 55.58 -28.16 64.31
C MET A 1 54.88 -28.25 62.96
N ASN A 2 53.56 -28.51 62.94
CA ASN A 2 52.82 -28.86 61.73
C ASN A 2 52.02 -27.65 61.21
N ASN A 3 52.43 -27.12 60.05
CA ASN A 3 51.99 -25.82 59.52
C ASN A 3 50.71 -25.94 58.64
N ARG A 4 49.66 -26.61 59.14
CA ARG A 4 48.45 -26.96 58.36
C ARG A 4 47.40 -25.85 58.20
N LYS A 5 47.61 -24.64 58.76
CA LYS A 5 46.56 -23.59 58.81
C LYS A 5 46.55 -22.63 57.61
N THR A 6 47.59 -22.58 56.78
CA THR A 6 47.72 -21.60 55.69
C THR A 6 47.13 -22.05 54.35
N THR A 7 46.99 -23.36 54.11
CA THR A 7 46.49 -23.91 52.84
C THR A 7 44.97 -23.79 52.68
N SER A 8 44.20 -23.81 53.78
CA SER A 8 42.73 -23.72 53.75
C SER A 8 42.20 -22.30 53.46
N GLY A 9 42.93 -21.27 53.88
CA GLY A 9 42.59 -19.87 53.59
C GLY A 9 42.86 -19.50 52.13
N LEU A 10 43.98 -19.98 51.57
CA LEU A 10 44.33 -19.77 50.17
C LEU A 10 43.31 -20.43 49.23
N PHE A 11 42.89 -21.66 49.54
CA PHE A 11 41.88 -22.40 48.75
C PHE A 11 40.51 -21.71 48.75
N ARG A 12 40.09 -21.16 49.89
CA ARG A 12 38.85 -20.36 49.99
C ARG A 12 38.91 -19.07 49.18
N SER A 13 40.05 -18.37 49.20
CA SER A 13 40.24 -17.13 48.44
C SER A 13 40.21 -17.40 46.93
N VAL A 14 40.89 -18.45 46.47
CA VAL A 14 40.89 -18.86 45.06
C VAL A 14 39.49 -19.27 44.61
N LEU A 15 38.76 -20.03 45.42
CA LEU A 15 37.39 -20.44 45.10
C LEU A 15 36.44 -19.24 45.03
N SER A 16 36.56 -18.28 45.96
CA SER A 16 35.75 -17.05 45.93
C SER A 16 36.06 -16.19 44.71
N MET A 17 37.33 -16.10 44.32
CA MET A 17 37.75 -15.35 43.13
C MET A 17 37.26 -16.03 41.84
N LEU A 18 37.30 -17.38 41.79
CA LEU A 18 36.77 -18.15 40.67
C LEU A 18 35.26 -17.97 40.51
N LEU A 19 34.52 -17.98 41.63
CA LEU A 19 33.07 -17.76 41.66
C LEU A 19 32.70 -16.34 41.21
N LEU A 20 33.49 -15.32 41.59
CA LEU A 20 33.29 -13.94 41.16
C LEU A 20 33.50 -13.77 39.65
N VAL A 21 34.51 -14.45 39.09
CA VAL A 21 34.79 -14.43 37.64
C VAL A 21 33.69 -15.13 36.85
N MET A 22 33.17 -16.27 37.34
CA MET A 22 32.03 -16.95 36.70
C MET A 22 30.75 -16.09 36.73
N PHE A 23 30.48 -15.38 37.83
CA PHE A 23 29.33 -14.47 37.92
C PHE A 23 29.47 -13.32 36.92
N CYS A 24 30.67 -12.72 36.82
CA CYS A 24 30.92 -11.59 35.92
C CYS A 24 30.86 -11.97 34.42
N GLY A 25 31.13 -13.24 34.08
CA GLY A 25 31.04 -13.76 32.71
C GLY A 25 29.62 -14.06 32.22
N ALA A 26 28.61 -14.08 33.10
CA ALA A 26 27.21 -14.24 32.73
C ALA A 26 26.58 -12.90 32.35
N THR A 27 27.19 -12.17 31.41
CA THR A 27 26.48 -11.09 30.72
C THR A 27 25.49 -11.74 29.77
N ALA A 28 24.19 -11.60 30.04
CA ALA A 28 23.15 -12.02 29.12
C ALA A 28 23.31 -11.21 27.82
N MET A 29 23.97 -11.80 26.82
CA MET A 29 23.87 -11.35 25.44
C MET A 29 22.48 -11.73 24.95
N GLY A 30 21.47 -10.94 25.31
CA GLY A 30 20.16 -11.06 24.67
C GLY A 30 20.37 -10.88 23.18
N GLU A 31 19.97 -11.87 22.38
CA GLU A 31 19.93 -11.73 20.93
C GLU A 31 18.93 -10.60 20.62
N TYR A 32 19.44 -9.43 20.29
CA TYR A 32 18.62 -8.32 19.82
C TYR A 32 18.21 -8.63 18.37
N GLU A 33 17.21 -9.49 18.21
CA GLU A 33 16.57 -9.72 16.92
C GLU A 33 15.52 -8.61 16.70
N LEU A 34 15.80 -7.72 15.77
CA LEU A 34 14.78 -6.84 15.19
C LEU A 34 14.04 -7.64 14.11
N SER A 35 12.97 -8.31 14.51
CA SER A 35 12.05 -8.94 13.56
C SER A 35 11.29 -7.84 12.80
N TRP A 36 11.50 -7.74 11.48
CA TRP A 36 10.68 -6.91 10.61
C TRP A 36 9.74 -7.79 9.80
N TYR A 37 8.55 -7.28 9.54
CA TYR A 37 7.54 -7.91 8.70
C TYR A 37 6.79 -6.82 7.94
N THR A 38 6.42 -7.12 6.71
CA THR A 38 5.45 -6.33 5.96
C THR A 38 4.12 -7.08 5.94
N ILE A 39 3.02 -6.33 6.01
CA ILE A 39 1.68 -6.86 5.77
C ILE A 39 1.33 -6.37 4.37
N ASP A 40 1.45 -7.22 3.34
CA ASP A 40 1.32 -6.82 1.93
C ASP A 40 0.03 -7.34 1.27
N GLY A 41 -1.01 -7.56 2.08
CA GLY A 41 -2.26 -8.18 1.61
C GLY A 41 -3.26 -8.46 2.73
N GLY A 42 -3.24 -7.67 3.80
CA GLY A 42 -4.23 -7.77 4.87
C GLY A 42 -5.60 -7.24 4.43
N GLY A 43 -6.61 -7.42 5.27
CA GLY A 43 -8.00 -7.03 4.99
C GLY A 43 -8.93 -8.23 4.84
N GLY A 44 -10.11 -8.02 4.24
CA GLY A 44 -11.10 -9.06 4.07
C GLY A 44 -12.53 -8.55 3.99
N ARG A 45 -13.47 -9.48 4.08
CA ARG A 45 -14.91 -9.22 4.06
C ARG A 45 -15.45 -9.15 5.48
N SER A 46 -16.02 -8.01 5.84
CA SER A 46 -16.83 -7.79 7.05
C SER A 46 -18.30 -7.76 6.68
N THR A 47 -19.18 -8.24 7.57
CA THR A 47 -20.64 -8.25 7.34
C THR A 47 -21.38 -7.75 8.59
N GLY A 48 -22.53 -7.11 8.37
CA GLY A 48 -23.40 -6.62 9.44
C GLY A 48 -24.81 -6.36 8.92
N GLY A 49 -25.79 -7.17 9.33
CA GLY A 49 -27.14 -7.11 8.78
C GLY A 49 -27.14 -7.36 7.26
N PRO A 50 -27.81 -6.53 6.43
CA PRO A 50 -27.78 -6.67 4.98
C PRO A 50 -26.51 -6.12 4.32
N TYR A 51 -25.59 -5.53 5.10
CA TYR A 51 -24.42 -4.85 4.56
C TYR A 51 -23.18 -5.73 4.55
N THR A 52 -22.38 -5.56 3.50
CA THR A 52 -21.06 -6.16 3.33
C THR A 52 -20.05 -5.06 3.08
N LEU A 53 -18.92 -5.11 3.79
CA LEU A 53 -17.76 -4.27 3.56
C LEU A 53 -16.59 -5.16 3.14
N VAL A 54 -15.90 -4.84 2.05
CA VAL A 54 -14.64 -5.48 1.67
C VAL A 54 -13.57 -4.40 1.69
N GLY A 55 -12.43 -4.69 2.32
CA GLY A 55 -11.33 -3.73 2.43
C GLY A 55 -9.97 -4.41 2.47
N THR A 56 -8.91 -3.64 2.27
CA THR A 56 -7.52 -4.08 2.28
C THR A 56 -6.72 -3.29 3.30
N ILE A 57 -5.68 -3.89 3.88
CA ILE A 57 -4.77 -3.28 4.85
C ILE A 57 -3.35 -3.62 4.40
N GLY A 58 -2.44 -2.66 4.53
CA GLY A 58 -1.04 -2.91 4.22
C GLY A 58 -0.79 -2.95 2.71
N GLN A 59 -1.06 -1.82 2.06
CA GLN A 59 -0.81 -1.61 0.63
C GLN A 59 0.01 -0.33 0.43
N PRO A 60 1.17 -0.17 1.11
CA PRO A 60 1.96 1.07 1.05
C PRO A 60 2.61 1.31 -0.33
N ASP A 61 2.79 0.25 -1.12
CA ASP A 61 3.32 0.24 -2.49
C ASP A 61 2.23 0.18 -3.56
N ALA A 62 0.96 0.07 -3.17
CA ALA A 62 -0.16 0.16 -4.09
C ALA A 62 -0.34 1.61 -4.53
N ALA A 63 0.02 1.88 -5.78
CA ALA A 63 -0.14 3.18 -6.39
C ALA A 63 -0.23 3.05 -7.91
N TRP A 64 -0.68 4.15 -8.53
CA TRP A 64 -0.48 4.39 -9.94
C TRP A 64 0.99 4.69 -10.26
N SER A 65 1.47 4.16 -11.39
CA SER A 65 2.76 4.48 -11.99
C SER A 65 2.59 4.58 -13.51
N LYS A 66 3.39 5.43 -14.17
CA LYS A 66 3.35 5.61 -15.63
C LYS A 66 4.76 5.56 -16.22
N GLY A 67 4.88 4.96 -17.40
CA GLY A 67 6.10 4.95 -18.21
C GLY A 67 5.78 4.81 -19.70
N GLY A 68 6.19 5.81 -20.49
CA GLY A 68 5.78 5.89 -21.90
C GLY A 68 4.26 5.98 -22.05
N ASP A 69 3.72 5.14 -22.93
CA ASP A 69 2.27 5.01 -23.18
C ASP A 69 1.57 4.02 -22.23
N TYR A 70 2.28 3.50 -21.22
CA TYR A 70 1.76 2.50 -20.29
C TYR A 70 1.51 3.08 -18.90
N GLU A 71 0.39 2.68 -18.32
CA GLU A 71 0.02 2.97 -16.93
C GLU A 71 -0.09 1.63 -16.18
N LEU A 72 0.50 1.56 -14.99
CA LEU A 72 0.45 0.44 -14.08
C LEU A 72 -0.30 0.87 -12.82
N LEU A 73 -1.23 0.04 -12.39
CA LEU A 73 -1.96 0.23 -11.14
C LEU A 73 -1.59 -0.92 -10.22
N GLY A 74 -0.84 -0.60 -9.17
CA GLY A 74 -0.54 -1.53 -8.10
C GLY A 74 -1.68 -1.58 -7.09
N GLY A 75 -1.93 -2.77 -6.55
CA GLY A 75 -2.84 -2.99 -5.44
C GLY A 75 -4.01 -3.94 -5.75
N PHE A 76 -4.66 -4.39 -4.68
CA PHE A 76 -5.88 -5.22 -4.74
C PHE A 76 -7.08 -4.39 -5.20
N TRP A 77 -7.20 -3.17 -4.68
CA TRP A 77 -8.06 -2.15 -5.27
C TRP A 77 -7.24 -1.37 -6.27
N PRO A 78 -7.86 -0.84 -7.34
CA PRO A 78 -7.19 0.12 -8.18
C PRO A 78 -6.86 1.38 -7.36
N GLY A 79 -5.63 1.43 -6.83
CA GLY A 79 -5.08 2.59 -6.12
C GLY A 79 -4.84 3.69 -7.13
N GLY A 80 -5.60 4.80 -7.03
CA GLY A 80 -5.78 5.79 -8.10
C GLY A 80 -4.53 6.52 -8.62
N PRO A 81 -4.69 7.51 -9.54
CA PRO A 81 -5.92 7.86 -10.23
C PRO A 81 -5.99 7.07 -11.54
N LEU A 82 -6.75 5.97 -11.52
CA LEU A 82 -7.59 5.74 -12.68
C LEU A 82 -8.49 6.97 -12.79
N CYS A 83 -8.54 7.59 -13.96
CA CYS A 83 -9.51 8.66 -14.12
C CYS A 83 -10.90 8.01 -14.02
N PHE A 84 -11.73 8.59 -13.16
CA PHE A 84 -13.12 8.19 -13.05
C PHE A 84 -13.93 9.17 -13.88
N VAL A 85 -14.83 8.66 -14.70
CA VAL A 85 -15.80 9.54 -15.35
C VAL A 85 -16.74 10.05 -14.28
N ASN A 86 -16.61 11.33 -13.95
CA ASN A 86 -17.34 11.96 -12.86
C ASN A 86 -17.76 13.37 -13.28
N PHE A 87 -18.15 14.19 -12.30
CA PHE A 87 -18.58 15.57 -12.56
C PHE A 87 -17.52 16.45 -13.25
N GLU A 88 -16.23 16.17 -13.08
CA GLU A 88 -15.18 16.89 -13.79
C GLU A 88 -15.19 16.57 -15.29
N SER A 89 -15.28 15.29 -15.65
CA SER A 89 -15.44 14.88 -17.07
C SER A 89 -16.75 15.40 -17.66
N PHE A 90 -17.82 15.47 -16.87
CA PHE A 90 -19.09 16.04 -17.32
C PHE A 90 -18.97 17.54 -17.60
N ALA A 91 -18.27 18.28 -16.75
CA ALA A 91 -18.00 19.69 -16.98
C ALA A 91 -17.24 19.91 -18.30
N LYS A 92 -16.20 19.11 -18.56
CA LYS A 92 -15.44 19.14 -19.83
C LYS A 92 -16.31 18.77 -21.02
N PHE A 93 -17.14 17.73 -20.91
CA PHE A 93 -18.10 17.36 -21.95
C PHE A 93 -19.05 18.52 -22.30
N ALA A 94 -19.57 19.19 -21.26
CA ALA A 94 -20.52 20.29 -21.41
C ALA A 94 -19.93 21.53 -22.11
N GLU A 95 -18.61 21.73 -22.09
CA GLU A 95 -17.94 22.81 -22.84
C GLU A 95 -18.11 22.67 -24.35
N TYR A 96 -18.27 21.44 -24.84
CA TYR A 96 -18.42 21.11 -26.26
C TYR A 96 -19.86 20.79 -26.64
N TRP A 97 -20.83 20.98 -25.74
CA TRP A 97 -22.20 20.56 -25.98
C TRP A 97 -22.78 21.23 -27.22
N ARG A 98 -23.13 20.42 -28.23
CA ARG A 98 -23.62 20.82 -29.56
C ARG A 98 -22.59 21.46 -30.48
N ASP A 99 -21.31 21.28 -30.21
CA ASP A 99 -20.27 21.57 -31.19
C ASP A 99 -20.30 20.54 -32.33
N THR A 100 -19.69 20.91 -33.46
CA THR A 100 -19.60 20.06 -34.66
C THR A 100 -18.19 20.19 -35.23
N GLY A 101 -17.55 19.05 -35.49
CA GLY A 101 -16.19 19.02 -36.01
C GLY A 101 -15.47 17.72 -35.69
N ALA A 102 -14.47 17.40 -36.52
CA ALA A 102 -13.64 16.22 -36.30
C ALA A 102 -12.65 16.42 -35.15
N GLY A 103 -12.50 15.40 -34.31
CA GLY A 103 -11.52 15.37 -33.24
C GLY A 103 -11.88 16.22 -32.01
N LEU A 104 -13.16 16.52 -31.82
CA LEU A 104 -13.63 17.17 -30.60
C LEU A 104 -13.51 16.18 -29.42
N PRO A 105 -12.97 16.60 -28.25
CA PRO A 105 -12.81 15.70 -27.10
C PRO A 105 -14.12 15.08 -26.59
N ALA A 106 -15.26 15.74 -26.82
CA ALA A 106 -16.57 15.23 -26.42
C ALA A 106 -17.24 14.33 -27.47
N ASP A 107 -16.63 14.13 -28.65
CA ASP A 107 -17.13 13.25 -29.74
C ASP A 107 -16.80 11.79 -29.40
N LEU A 108 -17.48 11.31 -28.35
CA LEU A 108 -17.30 9.96 -27.81
C LEU A 108 -17.96 8.93 -28.73
N TYR A 109 -19.02 9.32 -29.43
CA TYR A 109 -19.65 8.56 -30.49
C TYR A 109 -19.26 9.18 -31.83
N VAL A 110 -18.21 8.63 -32.46
CA VAL A 110 -17.50 9.22 -33.60
C VAL A 110 -18.40 9.44 -34.83
N ASP A 111 -19.11 10.57 -34.84
CA ASP A 111 -19.93 11.05 -35.94
C ASP A 111 -19.72 12.54 -36.27
N ASN A 112 -18.78 13.18 -35.56
CA ASN A 112 -18.38 14.59 -35.65
C ASN A 112 -19.44 15.59 -35.15
N ASN A 113 -20.47 15.16 -34.42
CA ASN A 113 -21.42 16.05 -33.74
C ASN A 113 -21.46 15.69 -32.26
N ILE A 114 -21.50 16.69 -31.39
CA ILE A 114 -21.67 16.45 -29.95
C ILE A 114 -23.16 16.49 -29.61
N ASP A 115 -23.76 15.33 -29.41
CA ASP A 115 -25.18 15.20 -29.14
C ASP A 115 -25.53 14.13 -28.07
N ASN A 116 -26.76 13.61 -28.14
CA ASN A 116 -27.24 12.63 -27.17
C ASN A 116 -26.57 11.26 -27.32
N LEU A 117 -25.99 10.94 -28.49
CA LEU A 117 -25.24 9.71 -28.71
C LEU A 117 -23.95 9.73 -27.88
N ASP A 118 -23.22 10.86 -27.87
CA ASP A 118 -22.04 11.03 -27.04
C ASP A 118 -22.38 11.04 -25.55
N LEU A 119 -23.47 11.72 -25.18
CA LEU A 119 -23.95 11.70 -23.79
C LEU A 119 -24.32 10.28 -23.35
N GLY A 120 -24.87 9.46 -24.25
CA GLY A 120 -25.13 8.04 -23.99
C GLY A 120 -23.85 7.29 -23.63
N VAL A 121 -22.80 7.44 -24.44
CA VAL A 121 -21.47 6.86 -24.18
C VAL A 121 -20.89 7.37 -22.85
N PHE A 122 -21.03 8.67 -22.57
CA PHE A 122 -20.57 9.26 -21.32
C PHE A 122 -21.28 8.64 -20.10
N VAL A 123 -22.60 8.51 -20.16
CA VAL A 123 -23.43 7.98 -19.05
C VAL A 123 -23.16 6.50 -18.81
N ASP A 124 -22.92 5.71 -19.85
CA ASP A 124 -22.54 4.30 -19.72
C ASP A 124 -21.21 4.12 -18.97
N LEU A 125 -20.36 5.15 -18.99
CA LEU A 125 -19.09 5.19 -18.27
C LEU A 125 -19.17 5.91 -16.92
N TRP A 126 -20.33 6.46 -16.52
CA TRP A 126 -20.46 7.25 -15.29
C TRP A 126 -20.06 6.47 -14.04
N LEU A 127 -19.12 7.04 -13.26
CA LEU A 127 -18.48 6.43 -12.10
C LEU A 127 -17.74 5.11 -12.40
N CYS A 128 -17.57 4.76 -13.67
CA CYS A 128 -16.65 3.72 -14.11
C CYS A 128 -15.23 4.28 -14.29
N TYR A 129 -14.29 3.35 -14.37
CA TYR A 129 -12.95 3.67 -14.82
C TYR A 129 -12.99 4.13 -16.27
N CYS A 130 -12.32 5.24 -16.51
CA CYS A 130 -12.25 5.80 -17.85
C CYS A 130 -11.38 4.91 -18.75
N PRO A 131 -11.65 4.91 -20.07
CA PRO A 131 -10.77 4.31 -21.07
C PRO A 131 -9.34 4.88 -21.00
N ALA A 132 -8.35 4.12 -21.50
CA ALA A 132 -6.94 4.50 -21.50
C ALA A 132 -6.71 5.90 -22.11
N ASP A 133 -7.39 6.20 -23.21
CA ASP A 133 -7.31 7.46 -23.95
C ASP A 133 -8.52 8.36 -23.72
N TRP A 134 -9.10 8.35 -22.52
CA TRP A 134 -10.27 9.17 -22.21
C TRP A 134 -10.02 10.66 -22.52
N PRO A 135 -10.72 11.24 -23.50
CA PRO A 135 -10.42 12.58 -24.01
C PRO A 135 -10.84 13.71 -23.06
N LEU A 136 -11.64 13.40 -22.03
CA LEU A 136 -12.16 14.33 -21.03
C LEU A 136 -11.44 14.17 -19.67
N LYS A 137 -10.15 13.81 -19.70
CA LYS A 137 -9.23 13.73 -18.55
C LYS A 137 -8.82 15.09 -18.03
#